data_AF-A0A432ERS0-F1
#
_entry.id   AF-A0A432ERS0-F1
#
_cell.length_a   1.000
_cell.length_b   1.000
_cell.length_c   1.000
_cell.angle_alpha   90.00
_cell.angle_beta   90.00
_cell.angle_gamma   90.00
#
_symmetry.space_group_name_H-M   'P 1'
#
loop_
_entity.id
_entity.type
_entity.pdbx_description
1 polymer ?
#
loop_
_entity_poly.entity_id
_entity_poly.type
_entity_poly.pdbx_seq_one_letter_code
_entity_poly.pdbx_strand_id
1 'polypeptide(L)' 'VAEAGVRAMQDLDYLGGRYLAGMNIVALDRNGIPGGFSSIKDRTVIYQTEDMSTHEETMRTLVDITQRWG' A
#
# COMPACT_ATOMS: atom_id res chain seq x y z
N VAL A 1 8.41 -1.04 -7.76
CA VAL A 1 7.13 -0.75 -7.07
C VAL A 1 7.32 -0.07 -5.72
N ALA A 2 8.20 -0.58 -4.86
CA ALA A 2 8.37 -0.12 -3.47
C ALA A 2 8.49 1.41 -3.31
N GLU A 3 9.41 2.04 -4.03
CA GLU A 3 9.64 3.49 -3.93
C GLU A 3 8.44 4.33 -4.38
N ALA A 4 7.75 3.92 -5.45
CA ALA A 4 6.60 4.65 -5.98
C ALA A 4 5.42 4.66 -5.00
N GLY A 5 5.15 3.52 -4.35
CA GLY A 5 4.08 3.43 -3.34
C GLY A 5 4.38 4.26 -2.09
N VAL A 6 5.62 4.20 -1.60
CA VAL A 6 6.08 5.02 -0.46
C VAL A 6 5.96 6.51 -0.75
N ARG A 7 6.48 6.96 -1.90
CA ARG A 7 6.42 8.38 -2.30
C ARG A 7 4.98 8.86 -2.48
N ALA A 8 4.11 8.06 -3.10
CA ALA A 8 2.70 8.41 -3.25
C ALA A 8 2.00 8.61 -1.89
N MET A 9 2.31 7.78 -0.89
CA MET A 9 1.76 7.96 0.46
C MET A 9 2.29 9.22 1.15
N GLN A 10 3.57 9.55 0.96
CA GLN A 10 4.18 10.77 1.50
C GLN A 10 3.61 12.03 0.82
N ASP A 11 3.38 12.00 -0.48
CA ASP A 11 2.77 13.11 -1.22
C ASP A 11 1.33 13.35 -0.74
N LEU A 12 0.56 12.27 -0.52
CA LEU A 12 -0.78 12.36 0.06
C LEU A 12 -0.77 12.84 1.53
N ASP A 13 0.25 12.46 2.30
CA ASP A 13 0.46 12.96 3.67
C ASP A 13 0.69 14.48 3.66
N TYR A 14 1.53 14.96 2.74
CA TYR A 14 1.82 16.39 2.57
C TYR A 14 0.59 17.21 2.18
N LEU A 15 -0.30 16.66 1.36
CA LEU A 15 -1.58 17.31 1.01
C LEU A 15 -2.51 17.46 2.23
N GLY A 16 -2.33 16.63 3.25
CA GLY A 16 -3.09 16.68 4.50
C GLY A 16 -4.59 16.39 4.33
N GLY A 17 -5.39 16.83 5.30
CA GLY A 17 -6.85 16.73 5.23
C GLY A 17 -7.40 15.32 5.48
N ARG A 18 -8.37 14.88 4.67
CA ARG A 18 -9.12 13.63 4.90
C ARG A 18 -8.34 12.35 4.56
N TYR A 19 -7.16 12.50 3.94
CA TYR A 19 -6.32 11.36 3.50
C TYR A 19 -5.44 10.80 4.64
N LEU A 20 -5.49 11.40 5.83
CA LEU A 20 -4.69 11.02 6.99
C LEU A 20 -5.33 9.91 7.86
N ALA A 21 -6.52 9.43 7.50
CA ALA A 21 -7.22 8.35 8.19
C ALA A 21 -6.90 7.02 7.50
N GLY A 22 -5.91 6.27 8.02
CA GLY A 22 -5.62 4.90 7.60
C GLY A 22 -5.40 4.72 6.09
N MET A 23 -4.31 5.28 5.56
CA MET A 23 -4.02 5.27 4.14
C MET A 23 -3.56 3.88 3.66
N ASN A 24 -4.02 3.50 2.47
CA ASN A 24 -3.72 2.22 1.84
C ASN A 24 -3.55 2.39 0.32
N ILE A 25 -2.46 1.86 -0.23
CA ILE A 25 -2.18 1.89 -1.67
C ILE A 25 -1.81 0.47 -2.13
N VAL A 26 -2.31 0.08 -3.29
CA VAL A 26 -1.84 -1.09 -4.02
C VAL A 26 -1.33 -0.60 -5.37
N ALA A 27 -0.10 -0.97 -5.72
CA ALA A 27 0.54 -0.60 -6.98
C ALA A 27 0.99 -1.85 -7.73
N LEU A 28 1.04 -1.76 -9.06
CA LEU A 28 1.46 -2.83 -9.96
C LEU A 28 2.60 -2.29 -10.83
N ASP A 29 3.71 -3.01 -10.97
CA ASP A 29 4.71 -2.64 -11.99
C ASP A 29 4.40 -3.22 -13.37
N ARG A 30 5.26 -2.85 -14.33
CA ARG A 30 5.22 -3.33 -15.71
C ARG A 30 5.37 -4.85 -15.87
N ASN A 31 5.87 -5.55 -14.86
CA ASN A 31 6.01 -7.01 -14.87
C ASN A 31 4.81 -7.69 -14.22
N GLY A 32 3.80 -6.94 -13.79
CA GLY A 32 2.63 -7.48 -13.11
C GLY A 32 2.88 -7.84 -11.65
N ILE A 33 3.97 -7.36 -11.04
CA ILE A 33 4.26 -7.63 -9.63
C ILE A 33 3.53 -6.61 -8.77
N PRO A 34 2.60 -7.03 -7.89
CA PRO A 34 1.88 -6.12 -7.01
C PRO A 34 2.73 -5.76 -5.79
N GLY A 35 2.48 -4.56 -5.25
CA GLY A 35 3.00 -4.11 -3.96
C GLY A 35 1.89 -3.42 -3.18
N GLY A 36 1.70 -3.86 -1.93
CA GLY A 36 0.76 -3.24 -1.00
C GLY A 36 1.47 -2.34 0.00
N PHE A 37 0.86 -1.20 0.32
CA PHE A 37 1.38 -0.19 1.24
C PHE A 37 0.27 0.25 2.20
N SER A 38 0.62 0.47 3.46
CA SER A 38 -0.33 0.91 4.48
C SER A 38 0.32 1.81 5.52
N SER A 39 -0.43 2.76 6.07
CA SER A 39 -0.02 3.47 7.28
C SER A 39 -0.38 2.72 8.55
N ILE A 40 -1.14 1.62 8.45
CA ILE A 40 -1.54 0.79 9.58
C ILE A 40 -0.72 -0.50 9.57
N LYS A 41 -0.23 -0.90 10.75
CA LYS A 41 0.50 -2.15 10.94
C LYS A 41 -0.37 -3.38 10.64
N ASP A 42 0.29 -4.47 10.30
CA ASP A 42 -0.32 -5.80 10.20
C ASP A 42 -1.50 -5.87 9.22
N ARG A 43 -1.37 -5.16 8.10
CA ARG A 43 -2.31 -5.23 6.98
C ARG A 43 -1.73 -6.08 5.86
N THR A 44 -2.59 -6.86 5.23
CA THR A 44 -2.24 -7.74 4.12
C THR A 44 -2.85 -7.23 2.81
N VAL A 45 -2.23 -7.61 1.69
CA VAL A 45 -2.77 -7.46 0.35
C VAL A 45 -2.97 -8.86 -0.23
N ILE A 46 -4.14 -9.08 -0.80
CA ILE A 46 -4.49 -10.32 -1.49
C ILE A 46 -4.41 -10.06 -2.99
N TYR A 47 -3.71 -10.92 -3.71
CA TYR A 47 -3.59 -10.82 -5.16
C TYR A 47 -3.59 -12.21 -5.81
N GLN A 48 -3.89 -12.24 -7.11
CA GLN A 48 -3.85 -13.44 -7.91
C GLN A 48 -3.41 -13.07 -9.33
N THR A 49 -2.45 -13.81 -9.86
CA THR A 49 -1.96 -13.68 -11.24
C THR A 49 -2.54 -14.80 -12.12
N GLU A 50 -2.32 -14.72 -13.43
CA GLU A 50 -2.90 -15.68 -14.39
C GLU A 50 -2.41 -17.13 -14.19
N ASP A 51 -1.21 -17.30 -13.64
CA ASP A 51 -0.55 -18.58 -13.40
C ASP A 51 -0.87 -19.17 -12.00
N MET A 52 -1.59 -18.43 -11.16
CA MET A 52 -1.95 -18.85 -9.81
C MET A 52 -3.28 -19.60 -9.75
N SER A 53 -3.26 -20.82 -9.21
CA SER A 53 -4.46 -21.61 -8.93
C SER A 53 -5.24 -21.16 -7.68
N THR A 54 -4.57 -20.43 -6.79
CA THR A 54 -5.15 -19.82 -5.57
C THR A 54 -4.57 -18.43 -5.35
N HIS A 55 -5.31 -17.54 -4.68
CA HIS A 55 -4.79 -16.23 -4.31
C HIS A 55 -3.63 -16.33 -3.31
N GLU A 56 -2.75 -15.34 -3.34
CA GLU A 56 -1.71 -15.13 -2.34
C GLU A 56 -2.11 -13.98 -1.42
N GLU A 57 -1.84 -14.13 -0.13
CA GLU A 57 -1.96 -13.07 0.87
C GLU A 57 -0.57 -12.71 1.40
N THR A 58 -0.16 -11.46 1.22
CA THR A 58 1.17 -10.98 1.62
C THR A 58 1.09 -9.70 2.45
N MET A 59 2.11 -9.46 3.27
CA MET A 59 2.16 -8.29 4.15
C MET A 59 2.34 -7.00 3.36
N ARG A 60 1.60 -5.96 3.73
CA ARG A 60 1.81 -4.61 3.20
C ARG A 60 3.09 -4.02 3.78
N THR A 61 3.77 -3.22 2.97
CA THR A 61 4.84 -2.35 3.43
C THR A 61 4.23 -1.27 4.33
N LEU A 62 4.68 -1.22 5.58
CA LEU A 62 4.32 -0.13 6.48
C LEU A 62 5.03 1.14 6.03
N VAL A 63 4.27 2.21 5.81
CA VAL A 63 4.80 3.54 5.48
C VAL A 63 4.46 4.47 6.63
N ASP A 64 5.51 5.00 7.25
CA ASP A 64 5.40 5.95 8.35
C ASP A 64 5.00 7.33 7.81
N ILE A 65 3.77 7.74 8.09
CA ILE A 65 3.17 9.02 7.67
C ILE A 65 2.33 9.58 8.82
N THR A 66 2.00 10.87 8.77
CA THR A 66 1.21 11.53 9.80
C THR A 66 -0.21 10.93 9.87
N GLN A 67 -0.52 10.18 10.93
CA GLN A 67 -1.87 9.68 11.15
C GLN A 67 -2.69 10.69 11.95
N ARG A 68 -3.89 11.03 11.46
CA ARG A 68 -4.86 11.84 12.21
C ARG A 68 -6.05 10.96 12.54
N TRP A 69 -6.25 10.74 13.85
CA TRP A 69 -7.14 9.74 14.45
C TRP A 69 -6.64 8.30 14.20
N GLY A 70 -5.86 7.79 15.16
CA GLY A 70 -5.46 6.39 15.29
C GLY A 70 -6.11 5.77 16.51
#